data_AF-A0A9W3JAW4-F1
#
_entry.id   AF-A0A9W3JAW4-F1
#
_cell.length_a   1.000
_cell.length_b   1.000
_cell.length_c   1.000
_cell.angle_alpha   90.00
_cell.angle_beta   90.00
_cell.angle_gamma   90.00
#
_symmetry.space_group_name_H-M   'P 1'
#
loop_
_entity.id
_entity.type
_entity.pdbx_description
1 polymer ?
#
loop_
_entity_poly.entity_id
_entity_poly.type
_entity_poly.pdbx_seq_one_letter_code
_entity_poly.pdbx_strand_id
1 'polypeptide(L)'
;MIRVCYEIGELAFKLGGVFAIETGSEKTIVLKQFLETVNSKGLAVNFDPANLISDVNENPEESLLLLKDYIVQTHIKDCKEVKSDRSSKYIEVAVGNGEVDFDIFFKVLDEIGFDGYNMIERNDYFDELDGMSQSINFAKKYIPTQKE
;
A
#
# COMPACT_ATOMS: atom_id res chain seq x y z
N MET A 1 -13.08 -4.27 18.53
CA MET A 1 -12.50 -4.36 17.19
C MET A 1 -12.34 -5.81 16.73
N ILE A 2 -11.52 -6.64 17.39
CA ILE A 2 -11.24 -8.05 17.00
C ILE A 2 -12.48 -8.84 16.57
N ARG A 3 -13.52 -8.93 17.41
CA ARG A 3 -14.77 -9.66 17.09
C ARG A 3 -15.40 -9.18 15.78
N VAL A 4 -15.50 -7.87 15.59
CA VAL A 4 -16.14 -7.27 14.41
C VAL A 4 -15.33 -7.56 13.16
N CYS A 5 -14.00 -7.41 13.22
CA CYS A 5 -13.13 -7.73 12.09
C CYS A 5 -13.18 -9.22 11.74
N TYR A 6 -13.28 -10.11 12.74
CA TYR A 6 -13.50 -11.54 12.52
C TYR A 6 -14.82 -11.79 11.77
N GLU A 7 -15.93 -11.20 12.23
CA GLU A 7 -17.25 -11.34 11.60
C GLU A 7 -17.27 -10.81 10.16
N ILE A 8 -16.63 -9.66 9.90
CA ILE A 8 -16.48 -9.08 8.56
C ILE A 8 -15.64 -10.00 7.66
N GLY A 9 -14.50 -10.49 8.16
CA GLY A 9 -13.64 -11.40 7.43
C GLY A 9 -14.37 -12.71 7.07
N GLU A 10 -15.11 -13.30 8.01
CA GLU A 10 -15.91 -14.50 7.75
C GLU A 10 -16.98 -14.26 6.67
N LEU A 11 -17.62 -13.09 6.67
CA LEU A 11 -18.59 -12.73 5.63
C LEU A 11 -17.91 -12.57 4.26
N ALA A 12 -16.80 -11.83 4.20
CA ALA A 12 -16.05 -11.63 2.96
C ALA A 12 -15.59 -12.97 2.36
N PHE A 13 -15.03 -13.84 3.21
CA PHE A 13 -14.55 -15.16 2.79
C PHE A 13 -15.68 -16.04 2.25
N LYS A 14 -16.86 -16.04 2.87
CA LYS A 14 -18.05 -16.76 2.38
C LYS A 14 -18.52 -16.27 1.01
N LEU A 15 -18.26 -15.02 0.68
CA LEU A 15 -18.57 -14.42 -0.62
C LEU A 15 -17.43 -14.57 -1.64
N GLY A 16 -16.35 -15.27 -1.29
CA GLY A 16 -15.19 -15.48 -2.15
C GLY A 16 -14.25 -14.28 -2.24
N GLY A 17 -14.35 -13.34 -1.29
CA GLY A 17 -13.48 -12.16 -1.20
C GLY A 17 -12.76 -12.06 0.13
N VAL A 18 -12.08 -10.93 0.33
CA VAL A 18 -11.39 -10.56 1.57
C VAL A 18 -11.67 -9.11 1.91
N PHE A 19 -11.60 -8.79 3.19
CA PHE A 19 -11.56 -7.42 3.67
C PHE A 19 -10.10 -7.03 3.91
N ALA A 20 -9.57 -6.18 3.03
CA ALA A 20 -8.18 -5.76 3.06
C ALA A 20 -8.02 -4.46 3.87
N ILE A 21 -7.23 -4.51 4.94
CA ILE A 21 -6.93 -3.34 5.79
C ILE A 21 -5.77 -2.58 5.15
N GLU A 22 -5.93 -1.27 4.98
CA GLU A 22 -4.88 -0.42 4.40
C GLU A 22 -3.80 -0.06 5.43
N THR A 23 -2.53 -0.07 5.02
CA THR A 23 -1.42 0.39 5.87
C THR A 23 -1.38 1.91 5.97
N GLY A 24 -0.89 2.43 7.11
CA GLY A 24 -0.68 3.88 7.29
C GLY A 24 -1.01 4.40 8.68
N SER A 25 -2.08 3.90 9.31
CA SER A 25 -2.50 4.41 10.63
C SER A 25 -1.69 3.85 11.80
N GLU A 26 -1.12 2.65 11.65
CA GLU A 26 -0.36 1.95 12.68
C GLU A 26 0.96 1.41 12.15
N LYS A 27 1.90 1.15 13.07
CA LYS A 27 3.14 0.42 12.75
C LYS A 27 2.83 -0.96 12.19
N THR A 28 3.61 -1.39 11.23
CA THR A 28 3.45 -2.66 10.51
C THR A 28 3.41 -3.86 11.46
N ILE A 29 4.26 -3.87 12.50
CA ILE A 29 4.25 -4.95 13.50
C ILE A 29 2.94 -5.02 14.30
N VAL A 30 2.29 -3.88 14.55
CA VAL A 30 1.00 -3.83 15.26
C VAL A 30 -0.10 -4.39 14.38
N LEU A 31 -0.11 -4.04 13.09
CA LEU A 31 -1.06 -4.60 12.12
C LEU A 31 -0.87 -6.12 11.97
N LYS A 32 0.38 -6.61 11.87
CA LYS A 32 0.67 -8.06 11.84
C LYS A 32 0.11 -8.77 13.06
N GLN A 33 0.42 -8.28 14.26
CA GLN A 33 -0.08 -8.86 15.51
C GLN A 33 -1.61 -8.84 15.58
N PHE A 34 -2.24 -7.79 15.07
CA PHE A 34 -3.70 -7.70 14.98
C PHE A 34 -4.27 -8.79 14.06
N LEU A 35 -3.71 -8.97 12.86
CA LEU A 35 -4.14 -10.01 11.91
C LEU A 35 -3.96 -11.42 12.49
N GLU A 36 -2.81 -11.69 13.12
CA GLU A 36 -2.54 -12.95 13.82
C GLU A 36 -3.53 -13.20 14.96
N THR A 37 -3.90 -12.15 15.71
CA THR A 37 -4.84 -12.25 16.82
C THR A 37 -6.27 -12.50 16.33
N VAL A 38 -6.70 -11.85 15.26
CA VAL A 38 -8.04 -12.07 14.69
C VAL A 38 -8.13 -13.45 14.05
N ASN A 39 -7.04 -13.92 13.43
CA ASN A 39 -6.94 -15.26 12.83
C ASN A 39 -8.13 -15.59 11.90
N SER A 40 -8.49 -14.64 11.02
CA SER A 40 -9.55 -14.80 10.03
C SER A 40 -8.97 -15.11 8.65
N LYS A 41 -9.63 -16.00 7.91
CA LYS A 41 -9.27 -16.30 6.51
C LYS A 41 -9.71 -15.24 5.51
N GLY A 42 -10.59 -14.32 5.93
CA GLY A 42 -11.11 -13.25 5.08
C GLY A 42 -10.59 -11.87 5.44
N LEU A 43 -9.54 -11.76 6.27
CA LEU A 43 -8.82 -10.52 6.49
C LEU A 43 -7.48 -10.56 5.79
N ALA A 44 -7.14 -9.45 5.15
CA ALA A 44 -5.92 -9.28 4.37
C ALA A 44 -5.41 -7.83 4.50
N VAL A 45 -4.41 -7.48 3.70
CA VAL A 45 -3.77 -6.16 3.66
C VAL A 45 -3.84 -5.57 2.26
N ASN A 46 -4.22 -4.29 2.19
CA ASN A 46 -3.99 -3.39 1.07
C ASN A 46 -2.74 -2.56 1.40
N PHE A 47 -1.60 -2.90 0.81
CA PHE A 47 -0.32 -2.31 1.21
C PHE A 47 -0.09 -0.97 0.50
N ASP A 48 -0.06 0.12 1.25
CA ASP A 48 0.29 1.46 0.78
C ASP A 48 1.68 1.86 1.30
N PRO A 49 2.71 1.91 0.42
CA PRO A 49 4.06 2.28 0.82
C PRO A 49 4.19 3.76 1.20
N ALA A 50 3.42 4.66 0.59
CA ALA A 50 3.51 6.08 0.86
C ALA A 50 2.95 6.40 2.24
N ASN A 51 1.82 5.78 2.62
CA ASN A 51 1.26 5.99 3.96
C ASN A 51 2.23 5.50 5.05
N LEU A 52 2.98 4.40 4.83
CA LEU A 52 3.98 3.92 5.79
C LEU A 52 5.11 4.92 6.01
N ILE A 53 5.58 5.57 4.94
CA ILE A 53 6.59 6.62 5.04
C ILE A 53 5.99 7.86 5.72
N SER A 54 4.84 8.34 5.26
CA SER A 54 4.30 9.64 5.67
C SER A 54 3.74 9.67 7.08
N ASP A 55 3.10 8.59 7.51
CA ASP A 55 2.25 8.60 8.70
C ASP A 55 2.96 7.95 9.91
N VAL A 56 3.76 6.91 9.65
CA VAL A 56 4.45 6.14 10.72
C VAL A 56 5.97 6.10 10.57
N ASN A 57 6.52 6.68 9.50
CA ASN A 57 7.95 6.77 9.22
C ASN A 57 8.64 5.39 9.25
N GLU A 58 8.02 4.40 8.60
CA GLU A 58 8.54 3.04 8.45
C GLU A 58 9.08 2.80 7.04
N ASN A 59 10.05 1.90 6.94
CA ASN A 59 10.59 1.45 5.66
C ASN A 59 9.57 0.50 4.98
N PRO A 60 9.13 0.78 3.74
CA PRO A 60 8.16 -0.08 3.05
C PRO A 60 8.66 -1.48 2.72
N GLU A 61 9.95 -1.66 2.39
CA GLU A 61 10.53 -2.97 2.07
C GLU A 61 10.49 -3.92 3.29
N GLU A 62 10.92 -3.43 4.46
CA GLU A 62 10.84 -4.22 5.70
C GLU A 62 9.39 -4.60 6.01
N SER A 63 8.47 -3.68 5.72
CA SER A 63 7.05 -3.85 5.99
C SER A 63 6.39 -4.85 5.03
N LEU A 64 6.78 -4.84 3.75
CA LEU A 64 6.39 -5.86 2.76
C LEU A 64 6.78 -7.25 3.23
N LEU A 65 8.04 -7.44 3.65
CA LEU A 65 8.54 -8.74 4.13
C LEU A 65 7.79 -9.20 5.38
N LEU A 66 7.45 -8.27 6.27
CA LEU A 66 6.76 -8.58 7.52
C LEU A 66 5.29 -8.99 7.30
N LEU A 67 4.62 -8.37 6.34
CA LEU A 67 3.20 -8.61 6.01
C LEU A 67 2.96 -9.52 4.81
N LYS A 68 4.00 -10.03 4.14
CA LYS A 68 3.92 -10.77 2.88
C LYS A 68 2.78 -11.79 2.76
N ASP A 69 2.49 -12.53 3.84
CA ASP A 69 1.49 -13.59 3.84
C ASP A 69 0.04 -13.06 3.91
N TYR A 70 -0.14 -11.75 4.11
CA TYR A 70 -1.43 -11.07 4.23
C TYR A 70 -1.72 -10.11 3.08
N ILE A 71 -0.73 -9.76 2.25
CA ILE A 71 -0.89 -8.73 1.21
C ILE A 71 -1.62 -9.33 0.00
N VAL A 72 -2.73 -8.71 -0.38
CA VAL A 72 -3.55 -9.12 -1.55
C VAL A 72 -3.67 -8.01 -2.59
N GLN A 73 -3.40 -6.78 -2.18
CA GLN A 73 -3.42 -5.60 -3.03
C GLN A 73 -2.32 -4.65 -2.54
N THR A 74 -1.79 -3.84 -3.44
CA THR A 74 -0.91 -2.73 -3.11
C THR A 74 -1.43 -1.44 -3.74
N HIS A 75 -1.07 -0.31 -3.15
CA HIS A 75 -1.13 0.98 -3.81
C HIS A 75 0.20 1.31 -4.49
N ILE A 76 0.11 1.84 -5.71
CA ILE A 76 1.18 2.58 -6.36
C ILE A 76 0.93 4.06 -6.07
N LYS A 77 1.41 4.49 -4.91
CA LYS A 77 1.26 5.85 -4.37
C LYS A 77 2.59 6.33 -3.85
N ASP A 78 2.81 7.63 -3.92
CA ASP A 78 4.10 8.24 -3.57
C ASP A 78 3.91 9.51 -2.74
N CYS A 79 4.89 9.78 -1.89
CA CYS A 79 4.87 10.94 -0.99
C CYS A 79 6.25 11.59 -0.93
N LYS A 80 6.28 12.88 -0.61
CA LYS A 80 7.52 13.64 -0.49
C LYS A 80 7.53 14.51 0.75
N GLU A 81 8.62 14.47 1.50
CA GLU A 81 8.88 15.38 2.60
C GLU A 81 9.10 16.79 2.05
N VAL A 82 8.29 17.72 2.53
CA VAL A 82 8.43 19.15 2.30
C VAL A 82 8.83 19.79 3.62
N LYS A 83 10.04 20.35 3.64
CA LYS A 83 10.58 21.08 4.78
C LYS A 83 10.12 22.52 4.74
N SER A 84 9.65 23.01 5.87
CA SER A 84 9.45 24.42 6.17
C SER A 84 10.37 24.83 7.32
N ASP A 85 10.53 26.13 7.55
CA ASP A 85 11.40 26.68 8.60
C ASP A 85 11.08 26.17 10.02
N ARG A 86 9.90 25.57 10.25
CA ARG A 86 9.42 25.15 11.58
C ARG A 86 8.96 23.69 11.68
N SER A 87 8.77 22.99 10.56
CA SER A 87 8.35 21.58 10.54
C SER A 87 8.60 20.96 9.18
N SER A 88 8.70 19.64 9.14
CA SER A 88 8.49 18.88 7.92
C SER A 88 7.07 18.31 7.88
N LYS A 89 6.57 18.11 6.68
CA LYS A 89 5.33 17.37 6.40
C LYS A 89 5.52 16.58 5.13
N TYR A 90 4.82 15.47 5.01
CA TYR A 90 4.71 14.77 3.73
C TYR A 90 3.54 15.34 2.93
N ILE A 91 3.72 15.44 1.63
CA ILE A 91 2.63 15.66 0.67
C ILE A 91 2.59 14.49 -0.30
N GLU A 92 1.39 14.13 -0.74
CA GLU A 92 1.23 13.20 -1.86
C GLU A 92 1.78 13.86 -3.15
N VAL A 93 2.47 13.07 -3.97
CA VAL A 93 3.00 13.49 -5.28
C VAL A 93 2.71 12.42 -6.33
N ALA A 94 2.80 12.80 -7.60
CA ALA A 94 2.74 11.81 -8.68
C ALA A 94 3.88 10.79 -8.54
N VAL A 95 3.57 9.52 -8.80
CA VAL A 95 4.46 8.38 -8.58
C VAL A 95 5.79 8.56 -9.31
N GLY A 96 6.89 8.36 -8.60
CA GLY A 96 8.25 8.52 -9.10
C GLY A 96 8.86 9.90 -8.83
N ASN A 97 8.14 10.79 -8.14
CA ASN A 97 8.62 12.11 -7.74
C ASN A 97 8.85 12.27 -6.23
N GLY A 98 8.54 11.23 -5.45
CA GLY A 98 8.62 11.20 -4.00
C GLY A 98 9.73 10.28 -3.49
N GLU A 99 9.42 9.59 -2.40
CA GLU A 99 10.39 8.89 -1.55
C GLU A 99 10.23 7.37 -1.56
N VAL A 100 9.17 6.84 -2.17
CA VAL A 100 9.04 5.39 -2.34
C VAL A 100 10.07 4.92 -3.38
N ASP A 101 10.98 4.04 -2.97
CA ASP A 101 11.89 3.34 -3.89
C ASP A 101 11.13 2.24 -4.63
N PHE A 102 10.56 2.58 -5.78
CA PHE A 102 9.75 1.63 -6.57
C PHE A 102 10.58 0.50 -7.19
N ASP A 103 11.87 0.71 -7.47
CA ASP A 103 12.73 -0.36 -7.99
C ASP A 103 12.88 -1.47 -6.95
N ILE A 104 13.12 -1.10 -5.68
CA ILE A 104 13.16 -2.06 -4.57
C ILE A 104 11.77 -2.61 -4.27
N PHE A 105 10.74 -1.76 -4.24
CA PHE A 105 9.36 -2.18 -3.96
C PHE A 105 8.89 -3.31 -4.88
N PHE A 106 8.99 -3.12 -6.20
CA PHE A 106 8.58 -4.16 -7.16
C PHE A 106 9.51 -5.38 -7.13
N LYS A 107 10.80 -5.21 -6.88
CA LYS A 107 11.72 -6.34 -6.68
C LYS A 107 11.31 -7.20 -5.49
N VAL A 108 10.94 -6.58 -4.36
CA VAL A 108 10.51 -7.31 -3.15
C VAL A 108 9.17 -7.99 -3.40
N LEU A 109 8.23 -7.35 -4.11
CA LEU A 109 6.97 -7.98 -4.53
C LEU A 109 7.21 -9.25 -5.36
N ASP A 110 8.13 -9.20 -6.32
CA ASP A 110 8.52 -10.37 -7.11
C ASP A 110 9.16 -11.46 -6.23
N GLU A 111 10.06 -11.08 -5.30
CA GLU A 111 10.75 -12.01 -4.39
C GLU A 111 9.79 -12.73 -3.42
N ILE A 112 8.75 -12.05 -2.95
CA ILE A 112 7.72 -12.67 -2.08
C ILE A 112 6.66 -13.43 -2.88
N GLY A 113 6.73 -13.41 -4.21
CA GLY A 113 5.77 -14.09 -5.09
C GLY A 113 4.39 -13.45 -5.08
N PHE A 114 4.31 -12.13 -4.91
CA PHE A 114 3.04 -11.41 -4.93
C PHE A 114 2.36 -11.52 -6.30
N ASP A 115 1.12 -12.00 -6.31
CA ASP A 115 0.29 -12.20 -7.50
C ASP A 115 -1.02 -11.39 -7.49
N GLY A 116 -1.13 -10.45 -6.54
CA GLY A 116 -2.30 -9.59 -6.37
C GLY A 116 -2.32 -8.38 -7.32
N TYR A 117 -3.14 -7.39 -6.97
CA TYR A 117 -3.34 -6.20 -7.79
C TYR A 117 -2.50 -5.03 -7.29
N ASN A 118 -1.85 -4.32 -8.21
CA ASN A 118 -1.22 -3.04 -7.93
C ASN A 118 -2.13 -1.92 -8.42
N MET A 119 -2.65 -1.08 -7.52
CA MET A 119 -3.65 -0.06 -7.81
C MET A 119 -3.03 1.34 -7.68
N ILE A 120 -3.09 2.14 -8.74
CA ILE A 120 -2.65 3.54 -8.64
C ILE A 120 -3.68 4.32 -7.82
N GLU A 121 -3.24 4.98 -6.75
CA GLU A 121 -4.07 5.87 -5.94
C GLU A 121 -3.53 7.30 -6.03
N ARG A 122 -4.44 8.26 -6.19
CA ARG A 122 -4.20 9.70 -6.14
C ARG A 122 -5.37 10.39 -5.44
N ASN A 123 -5.11 11.18 -4.39
CA ASN A 123 -6.15 11.91 -3.65
C ASN A 123 -6.33 13.37 -4.09
N ASP A 124 -5.52 13.82 -5.05
CA ASP A 124 -5.71 15.12 -5.69
C ASP A 124 -6.81 15.02 -6.76
N TYR A 125 -8.03 15.35 -6.35
CA TYR A 125 -9.24 15.26 -7.17
C TYR A 125 -9.23 16.16 -8.40
N PHE A 126 -8.50 17.28 -8.37
CA PHE A 126 -8.47 18.22 -9.48
C PHE A 126 -7.38 17.86 -10.49
N ASP A 127 -6.35 17.12 -10.04
CA ASP A 127 -5.22 16.65 -10.83
C ASP A 127 -4.64 17.75 -11.73
N GLU A 128 -4.53 18.98 -11.21
CA GLU A 128 -4.17 20.18 -11.98
C GLU A 128 -2.81 20.06 -12.66
N LEU A 129 -1.95 19.18 -12.15
CA LEU A 129 -0.61 18.91 -12.64
C LEU A 129 -0.52 17.61 -13.47
N ASP A 130 -1.64 17.00 -13.87
CA ASP A 130 -1.67 15.74 -14.61
C ASP A 130 -0.91 14.61 -13.91
N GLY A 131 -1.07 14.53 -12.59
CA GLY A 131 -0.37 13.57 -11.73
C GLY A 131 -0.82 12.14 -11.97
N MET A 132 -2.10 11.90 -12.32
CA MET A 132 -2.58 10.55 -12.63
C MET A 132 -1.90 9.99 -13.88
N SER A 133 -1.83 10.77 -14.97
CA SER A 133 -1.16 10.31 -16.21
C SER A 133 0.33 10.07 -15.99
N GLN A 134 0.98 10.92 -15.20
CA GLN A 134 2.37 10.71 -14.79
C GLN A 134 2.54 9.39 -14.04
N SER A 135 1.70 9.12 -13.04
CA SER A 135 1.73 7.88 -12.27
C SER A 135 1.49 6.65 -13.14
N ILE A 136 0.52 6.71 -14.06
CA ILE A 136 0.25 5.62 -15.02
C ILE A 136 1.49 5.37 -15.90
N ASN A 137 2.09 6.41 -16.45
CA ASN A 137 3.25 6.27 -17.32
C ASN A 137 4.49 5.75 -16.56
N PHE A 138 4.64 6.11 -15.28
CA PHE A 138 5.68 5.56 -14.43
C PHE A 138 5.45 4.07 -14.16
N ALA A 139 4.24 3.68 -13.74
CA ALA A 139 3.90 2.30 -13.39
C ALA A 139 4.11 1.30 -14.54
N LYS A 140 3.94 1.74 -15.79
CA LYS A 140 4.21 0.92 -17.00
C LYS A 140 5.65 0.40 -17.11
N LYS A 141 6.61 0.95 -16.35
CA LYS A 141 7.98 0.43 -16.29
C LYS A 141 8.05 -0.94 -15.59
N TYR A 142 7.17 -1.18 -14.63
CA TYR A 142 7.17 -2.37 -13.77
C TYR A 142 6.04 -3.33 -14.10
N ILE A 143 4.90 -2.79 -14.53
CA ILE A 143 3.71 -3.58 -14.84
C ILE A 143 3.60 -3.71 -16.36
N PRO A 144 3.77 -4.93 -16.91
CA PRO A 144 3.60 -5.15 -18.34
C PRO A 144 2.17 -4.79 -18.72
N THR A 145 2.01 -3.86 -19.66
CA THR A 145 0.71 -3.66 -20.29
C THR A 145 0.41 -4.87 -21.15
N GLN A 146 -0.76 -5.49 -20.98
CA GLN A 146 -1.25 -6.46 -21.97
C GLN A 146 -1.30 -5.72 -23.31
N LYS A 147 -0.61 -6.26 -24.32
CA LYS A 147 -0.80 -5.79 -25.69
C LYS A 147 -2.27 -6.02 -26.04
N GLU A 148 -2.97 -4.95 -26.40
CA GLU A 148 -4.29 -5.03 -27.05
C GLU A 148 -4.23 -5.91 -28.31
#